data_AF-A0A1V4YZH8-F1
#
_entry.id   AF-A0A1V4YZH8-F1
#
_cell.length_a   1.000
_cell.length_b   1.000
_cell.length_c   1.000
_cell.angle_alpha   90.00
_cell.angle_beta   90.00
_cell.angle_gamma   90.00
#
_symmetry.space_group_name_H-M   'P 1'
#
loop_
_entity.id
_entity.type
_entity.pdbx_description
1 polymer ?
#
loop_
_entity_poly.entity_id
_entity_poly.type
_entity_poly.pdbx_seq_one_letter_code
_entity_poly.pdbx_strand_id
1 'polypeptide(L)'
;MAIIAHKELGGKSLVMEQINVDKAKEIAKKKGLKPGRVKGTNGIQFTKGSNDRLEIIPWDEFEKTLKSRGLGVFESGGWMKIMKK
;
A
#
# COMPACT_ATOMS: atom_id res chain seq x y z
N MET A 1 -17.23 34.52 23.78
CA MET A 1 -17.95 33.51 22.97
C MET A 1 -16.90 32.74 22.17
N ALA A 2 -16.51 31.55 22.63
CA ALA A 2 -15.58 30.69 21.89
C ALA A 2 -16.39 29.76 20.99
N ILE A 3 -16.28 29.93 19.68
CA ILE A 3 -16.88 29.03 18.71
C ILE A 3 -16.02 27.77 18.72
N ILE A 4 -16.52 26.72 19.38
CA ILE A 4 -15.92 25.38 19.31
C ILE A 4 -16.20 24.89 17.88
N ALA A 5 -15.19 24.98 17.01
CA ALA A 5 -15.24 24.35 15.71
C ALA A 5 -15.29 22.83 15.92
N HIS A 6 -16.46 22.24 15.73
CA HIS A 6 -16.59 20.79 15.59
C HIS A 6 -15.77 20.37 14.38
N LYS A 7 -14.61 19.75 14.62
CA LYS A 7 -13.84 19.08 13.58
C LYS A 7 -14.68 17.89 13.12
N GLU A 8 -15.38 18.04 12.01
CA GLU A 8 -16.07 16.95 11.34
C GLU A 8 -15.03 15.89 10.95
N LEU A 9 -14.91 14.84 11.76
CA LEU A 9 -14.31 13.58 11.35
C LEU A 9 -15.32 12.88 10.44
N GLY A 10 -15.52 13.46 9.25
CA GLY A 10 -16.35 12.89 8.20
C GLY A 10 -15.72 11.59 7.74
N GLY A 11 -16.29 10.47 8.18
CA GLY A 11 -16.03 9.15 7.61
C GLY A 11 -16.51 9.11 6.16
N LYS A 12 -15.76 9.75 5.26
CA LYS A 12 -15.83 9.47 3.83
C LYS A 12 -15.61 7.97 3.70
N SER A 13 -16.60 7.25 3.19
CA SER A 13 -16.46 5.83 2.84
C SER A 13 -15.14 5.65 2.11
N LEU A 14 -14.16 5.04 2.79
CA LEU A 14 -12.85 4.76 2.22
C LEU A 14 -13.02 3.57 1.28
N VAL A 15 -13.56 3.83 0.09
CA VAL A 15 -13.64 2.83 -0.97
C VAL A 15 -12.22 2.45 -1.32
N MET A 16 -11.88 1.17 -1.12
CA MET A 16 -10.59 0.60 -1.52
C MET A 16 -10.68 0.26 -3.00
N GLU A 17 -10.22 1.16 -3.84
CA GLU A 17 -10.25 0.98 -5.29
C GLU A 17 -9.04 0.18 -5.72
N GLN A 18 -9.27 -0.83 -6.56
CA GLN A 18 -8.15 -1.55 -7.18
C GLN A 18 -7.42 -0.60 -8.13
N ILE A 19 -6.11 -0.50 -7.96
CA ILE A 19 -5.23 0.30 -8.81
C ILE A 19 -4.25 -0.59 -9.57
N ASN A 20 -3.77 -0.10 -10.70
CA ASN A 20 -2.67 -0.75 -11.41
C ASN A 20 -1.34 -0.53 -10.66
N VAL A 21 -0.32 -1.30 -11.05
CA VAL A 21 0.98 -1.24 -10.39
C VAL A 21 1.69 0.08 -10.67
N ASP A 22 1.46 0.71 -11.82
CA ASP A 22 2.07 2.00 -12.15
C ASP A 22 1.58 3.13 -11.23
N LYS A 23 0.27 3.21 -10.97
CA LYS A 23 -0.29 4.13 -9.95
C LYS A 23 0.27 3.79 -8.57
N ALA A 24 0.43 2.50 -8.24
CA ALA A 24 1.05 2.10 -6.98
C ALA A 24 2.51 2.57 -6.87
N LYS A 25 3.30 2.50 -7.95
CA LYS A 25 4.69 3.01 -8.04
C LYS A 25 4.73 4.51 -7.79
N GLU A 26 3.82 5.27 -8.40
CA GLU A 26 3.74 6.72 -8.19
C GLU A 26 3.44 7.09 -6.74
N ILE A 27 2.44 6.45 -6.13
CA ILE A 27 2.06 6.69 -4.73
C ILE A 27 3.20 6.25 -3.81
N ALA A 28 3.83 5.10 -4.09
CA ALA A 28 4.96 4.61 -3.34
C ALA A 28 6.13 5.60 -3.37
N LYS A 29 6.49 6.12 -4.55
CA LYS A 29 7.51 7.15 -4.72
C LYS A 29 7.18 8.42 -3.92
N LYS A 30 5.94 8.92 -4.02
CA LYS A 30 5.48 10.11 -3.26
C LYS A 30 5.55 9.91 -1.74
N LYS A 31 5.31 8.69 -1.27
CA LYS A 31 5.29 8.34 0.17
C LYS A 31 6.59 7.74 0.71
N GLY A 32 7.62 7.60 -0.12
CA GLY A 32 8.86 6.91 0.24
C GLY A 32 8.66 5.43 0.59
N LEU A 33 7.63 4.79 0.02
CA LEU A 33 7.40 3.36 0.14
C LEU A 33 8.14 2.61 -0.96
N LYS A 34 8.53 1.38 -0.63
CA LYS A 34 9.20 0.42 -1.51
C LYS A 34 8.45 -0.90 -1.41
N PRO A 35 8.43 -1.71 -2.48
CA PRO A 35 7.98 -3.08 -2.38
C PRO A 35 8.93 -3.87 -1.49
N GLY A 36 8.36 -4.68 -0.60
CA GLY A 36 9.10 -5.53 0.29
C GLY A 36 8.49 -6.91 0.40
N ARG A 37 9.33 -7.88 0.74
CA ARG A 37 8.96 -9.25 1.01
C ARG A 37 9.22 -9.58 2.47
N VAL A 38 8.31 -10.33 3.08
CA VAL A 38 8.46 -10.81 4.45
C VAL A 38 9.42 -12.00 4.42
N LYS A 39 10.58 -11.85 5.09
CA LYS A 39 11.61 -12.88 5.16
C LYS A 39 11.04 -14.21 5.62
N GLY A 40 11.45 -15.29 4.98
CA GLY A 40 10.96 -16.64 5.25
C GLY A 40 9.54 -16.92 4.74
N THR A 41 8.94 -16.02 3.96
CA THR A 41 7.60 -16.21 3.38
C THR A 41 7.52 -15.70 1.94
N ASN A 42 6.40 -15.98 1.27
CA ASN A 42 6.04 -15.36 -0.02
C ASN A 42 5.12 -14.14 0.15
N GLY A 43 5.01 -13.61 1.38
CA GLY A 43 4.25 -12.42 1.70
C GLY A 43 4.94 -11.16 1.15
N ILE A 44 4.19 -10.33 0.43
CA ILE A 44 4.66 -9.04 -0.05
C ILE A 44 3.88 -7.92 0.65
N GLN A 45 4.54 -6.78 0.86
CA GLN A 45 3.93 -5.57 1.41
C GLN A 45 4.72 -4.32 0.99
N PHE A 46 4.17 -3.13 1.26
CA PHE A 46 4.91 -1.88 1.14
C PHE A 46 5.68 -1.60 2.43
N THR A 47 6.90 -1.07 2.31
CA THR A 47 7.79 -0.77 3.44
C THR A 47 8.60 0.49 3.18
N LYS A 48 9.03 1.18 4.25
CA LYS A 48 10.05 2.24 4.18
C LYS A 48 11.49 1.68 4.12
N GLY A 49 11.66 0.37 4.35
CA GLY A 49 12.96 -0.29 4.38
C GLY A 49 13.64 -0.33 5.75
N SER A 50 12.98 0.21 6.80
CA SER A 50 13.51 0.23 8.17
C SER A 50 13.09 -0.97 9.02
N ASN A 51 12.45 -1.98 8.42
CA ASN A 51 11.93 -3.15 9.14
C ASN A 51 12.76 -4.38 8.78
N ASP A 52 13.51 -4.91 9.74
CA ASP A 52 14.44 -6.04 9.54
C ASP A 52 13.75 -7.35 9.13
N ARG A 53 12.44 -7.48 9.38
CA ARG A 53 11.64 -8.63 8.93
C ARG A 53 11.35 -8.58 7.43
N LEU A 54 11.62 -7.44 6.79
CA LEU A 54 11.35 -7.20 5.38
C LEU A 54 12.65 -7.06 4.61
N GLU A 55 12.66 -7.63 3.42
CA GLU A 55 13.67 -7.36 2.41
C GLU A 55 13.05 -6.48 1.33
N ILE A 56 13.78 -5.47 0.89
CA ILE A 56 13.36 -4.66 -0.25
C ILE A 56 13.58 -5.50 -1.49
N ILE A 57 12.54 -5.70 -2.28
CA ILE A 57 12.59 -6.46 -3.52
C ILE A 57 12.44 -5.53 -4.73
N PRO A 58 12.86 -5.94 -5.93
CA PRO A 58 12.54 -5.22 -7.16
C PRO A 58 11.03 -5.20 -7.43
N TRP A 59 10.57 -4.18 -8.17
CA TRP A 59 9.18 -4.12 -8.60
C TRP A 59 8.76 -5.32 -9.45
N ASP A 60 9.65 -5.84 -10.29
CA ASP A 60 9.37 -7.00 -11.14
C ASP A 60 9.03 -8.25 -10.31
N GLU A 61 9.74 -8.47 -9.19
CA GLU A 61 9.46 -9.59 -8.27
C GLU A 61 8.14 -9.37 -7.53
N PHE A 62 7.87 -8.13 -7.13
CA PHE A 62 6.61 -7.76 -6.49
C PHE A 62 5.42 -8.01 -7.42
N GLU A 63 5.52 -7.58 -8.67
CA GLU A 63 4.50 -7.80 -9.71
C GLU A 63 4.30 -9.27 -10.02
N LYS A 64 5.39 -10.04 -10.12
CA LYS A 64 5.32 -11.48 -10.33
C LYS A 64 4.60 -12.16 -9.17
N THR A 65 4.85 -11.72 -7.94
CA THR A 65 4.21 -12.27 -6.74
C THR A 65 2.73 -11.87 -6.64
N LEU A 66 2.38 -10.64 -7.04
CA LEU A 66 0.97 -10.23 -7.15
C LEU A 66 0.22 -11.14 -8.13
N LYS A 67 0.79 -11.35 -9.32
CA LYS A 67 0.18 -12.19 -10.37
C LYS A 67 0.05 -13.65 -9.94
N SER A 68 1.13 -14.26 -9.43
CA SER A 68 1.15 -15.68 -9.06
C SER A 68 0.19 -16.01 -7.90
N ARG A 69 -0.05 -15.06 -7.00
CA ARG A 69 -0.90 -15.25 -5.82
C ARG A 69 -2.32 -14.69 -5.99
N GLY A 70 -2.66 -14.17 -7.16
CA GLY A 70 -3.97 -13.56 -7.40
C GLY A 70 -4.23 -12.35 -6.48
N LEU A 71 -3.22 -11.52 -6.27
CA LEU A 71 -3.30 -10.32 -5.44
C LEU A 71 -3.42 -9.07 -6.30
N GLY A 72 -4.11 -8.07 -5.78
CA GLY A 72 -4.20 -6.71 -6.31
C GLY A 72 -3.69 -5.68 -5.31
N VAL A 73 -3.31 -4.51 -5.82
CA VAL A 73 -3.06 -3.33 -4.99
C VAL A 73 -4.32 -2.50 -4.98
N PHE A 74 -4.75 -2.10 -3.79
CA PHE A 74 -5.91 -1.28 -3.56
C PHE A 74 -5.51 0.00 -2.85
N GLU A 75 -6.21 1.08 -3.13
CA GLU A 75 -5.90 2.38 -2.59
C GLU A 75 -7.15 3.11 -2.09
N SER A 76 -6.99 3.84 -0.99
CA SER A 76 -8.00 4.76 -0.48
C SER A 76 -7.37 5.92 0.28
N GLY A 77 -7.58 7.16 -0.17
CA GLY A 77 -7.05 8.35 0.50
C GLY A 77 -5.52 8.37 0.62
N GLY A 78 -4.83 7.74 -0.34
CA GLY A 78 -3.39 7.52 -0.37
C GLY A 78 -2.91 6.32 0.46
N TRP A 79 -3.78 5.63 1.20
CA TRP A 79 -3.41 4.40 1.87
C TRP A 79 -3.45 3.24 0.87
N MET A 80 -2.33 2.54 0.69
CA MET A 80 -2.26 1.36 -0.18
C MET A 80 -2.29 0.06 0.62
N LYS A 81 -3.05 -0.92 0.13
CA LYS A 81 -3.15 -2.26 0.71
C LYS A 81 -3.09 -3.32 -0.38
N ILE A 82 -2.45 -4.44 -0.07
CA ILE A 82 -2.42 -5.61 -0.95
C ILE A 82 -3.50 -6.58 -0.46
N MET A 83 -4.38 -7.01 -1.34
CA MET A 83 -5.49 -7.94 -1.04
C MET A 83 -5.68 -8.93 -2.17
N LYS A 84 -6.44 -10.01 -1.95
CA LYS A 84 -6.88 -10.87 -3.05
C LYS A 84 -7.81 -10.05 -3.97
N LYS A 85 -7.61 -10.21 -5.27
CA LYS A 85 -8.54 -9.72 -6.29
C LYS A 85 -9.69 -10.71 -6.45
#